data_AF-A0A2L2N4R8-F1
#
_entry.id   AF-A0A2L2N4R8-F1
#
_cell.length_a   1.000
_cell.length_b   1.000
_cell.length_c   1.000
_cell.angle_alpha   90.00
_cell.angle_beta   90.00
_cell.angle_gamma   90.00
#
_symmetry.space_group_name_H-M   'P 1'
#
loop_
_entity.id
_entity.type
_entity.pdbx_description
1 polymer ?
#
loop_
_entity_poly.entity_id
_entity_poly.type
_entity_poly.pdbx_seq_one_letter_code
_entity_poly.pdbx_strand_id
1 'polypeptide(L)'
;MADLSGNWLGTYWQDDIPSRFEATFVQSGNTFSGSILDDNYLGEAQVNGEVIGRTVSFTKRYLVTSPVPVRYTGMVSENEDYMQGEWNIGLQYSGLWSARRSGENLIVDLQTRLEQQTSLKMT
;
A
#
# COMPACT_ATOMS: atom_id res chain seq x y z
N MET A 1 -9.02 -17.07 -1.54
CA MET A 1 -9.22 -15.62 -1.35
C MET A 1 -7.88 -15.06 -0.95
N ALA A 2 -7.47 -13.93 -1.52
CA ALA A 2 -6.15 -13.38 -1.23
C ALA A 2 -6.03 -13.01 0.26
N ASP A 3 -4.86 -13.25 0.84
CA ASP A 3 -4.54 -12.80 2.19
C ASP A 3 -3.86 -11.43 2.12
N LEU A 4 -4.44 -10.42 2.76
CA LEU A 4 -3.88 -9.07 2.83
C LEU A 4 -3.10 -8.82 4.11
N SER A 5 -3.06 -9.77 5.04
CA SER A 5 -2.43 -9.60 6.34
C SER A 5 -0.94 -9.29 6.21
N GLY A 6 -0.44 -8.44 7.11
CA GLY A 6 0.95 -8.02 7.16
C GLY A 6 1.20 -6.62 6.63
N ASN A 7 2.46 -6.34 6.32
CA ASN A 7 2.92 -5.00 6.00
C ASN A 7 3.02 -4.79 4.48
N TRP A 8 2.75 -3.57 4.05
CA TRP A 8 2.78 -3.15 2.66
C TRP A 8 3.47 -1.79 2.54
N LEU A 9 4.25 -1.62 1.48
CA LEU A 9 4.79 -0.34 1.04
C LEU A 9 4.06 0.08 -0.21
N GLY A 10 3.43 1.25 -0.17
CA GLY A 10 2.60 1.72 -1.26
C GLY A 10 2.96 3.10 -1.78
N THR A 11 2.36 3.41 -2.91
CA THR A 11 2.39 4.73 -3.53
C THR A 11 1.03 5.02 -4.10
N TYR A 12 0.54 6.23 -3.92
CA TYR A 12 -0.60 6.75 -4.66
C TYR A 12 -0.16 7.97 -5.47
N TRP A 13 -0.85 8.21 -6.58
CA TRP A 13 -0.58 9.32 -7.47
C TRP A 13 -1.77 10.27 -7.47
N GLN A 14 -1.49 11.55 -7.30
CA GLN A 14 -2.45 12.62 -7.51
C GLN A 14 -1.85 13.56 -8.55
N ASP A 15 -2.53 13.75 -9.68
CA ASP A 15 -2.01 14.56 -10.79
C ASP A 15 -0.58 14.15 -11.20
N ASP A 16 -0.35 12.84 -11.29
CA ASP A 16 0.96 12.18 -11.55
C ASP A 16 2.05 12.43 -10.50
N ILE A 17 1.75 13.11 -9.39
CA ILE A 17 2.68 13.32 -8.28
C ILE A 17 2.59 12.13 -7.31
N PRO A 18 3.68 11.35 -7.11
CA PRO A 18 3.68 10.21 -6.21
C PRO A 18 3.75 10.64 -4.74
N SER A 19 2.99 9.95 -3.90
CA SER A 19 3.09 10.00 -2.43
C SER A 19 3.19 8.59 -1.86
N ARG A 20 4.19 8.37 -1.00
CA ARG A 20 4.47 7.06 -0.41
C ARG A 20 3.72 6.86 0.89
N PHE A 21 3.43 5.59 1.18
CA PHE A 21 2.84 5.20 2.46
C PHE A 21 3.30 3.81 2.89
N GLU A 22 3.22 3.58 4.21
CA GLU A 22 3.35 2.26 4.81
C GLU A 22 1.98 1.82 5.32
N ALA A 23 1.65 0.53 5.19
CA ALA A 23 0.40 -0.01 5.69
C ALA A 23 0.62 -1.31 6.46
N THR A 24 -0.19 -1.54 7.48
CA THR A 24 -0.25 -2.81 8.20
C THR A 24 -1.70 -3.24 8.29
N PHE A 25 -2.01 -4.43 7.75
CA PHE A 25 -3.36 -4.97 7.72
C PHE A 25 -3.48 -6.26 8.55
N VAL A 26 -4.65 -6.44 9.13
CA VAL A 26 -5.09 -7.68 9.81
C VAL A 26 -6.41 -8.11 9.18
N GLN A 27 -6.41 -9.28 8.55
CA GLN A 27 -7.58 -9.84 7.90
C GLN A 27 -8.27 -10.91 8.76
N SER A 28 -9.60 -10.90 8.77
CA SER A 28 -10.46 -11.92 9.34
C SER A 28 -11.56 -12.27 8.35
N GLY A 29 -11.48 -13.46 7.77
CA GLY A 29 -12.36 -13.87 6.67
C GLY A 29 -12.22 -12.93 5.48
N ASN A 30 -13.33 -12.38 5.00
CA ASN A 30 -13.37 -11.48 3.84
C ASN A 30 -13.15 -10.02 4.23
N THR A 31 -13.04 -9.70 5.51
CA THR A 31 -12.88 -8.32 6.01
C THR A 31 -11.48 -8.10 6.54
N PHE A 32 -10.96 -6.88 6.42
CA PHE A 32 -9.70 -6.51 7.03
C PHE A 32 -9.75 -5.10 7.60
N SER A 33 -8.87 -4.84 8.56
CA SER A 33 -8.66 -3.53 9.15
C SER A 33 -7.17 -3.26 9.32
N GLY A 34 -6.79 -2.02 9.58
CA GLY A 34 -5.39 -1.69 9.79
C GLY A 34 -5.09 -0.20 9.81
N SER A 35 -3.83 0.12 9.67
CA SER A 35 -3.32 1.49 9.66
C SER A 35 -2.53 1.76 8.38
N ILE A 36 -2.56 3.02 7.94
CA ILE A 36 -1.69 3.57 6.91
C ILE A 36 -0.98 4.79 7.49
N LEU A 37 0.32 4.91 7.23
CA LEU A 37 1.13 6.10 7.52
C LEU A 37 1.65 6.68 6.22
N ASP A 38 1.19 7.88 5.85
CA ASP A 38 1.71 8.60 4.69
C ASP A 38 2.99 9.36 5.04
N ASP A 39 3.95 9.38 4.11
CA ASP A 39 5.22 10.10 4.22
C ASP A 39 5.09 11.61 3.94
N ASN A 40 3.93 12.18 4.30
CA ASN A 40 3.62 13.59 4.11
C ASN A 40 2.80 14.12 5.29
N TYR A 41 2.35 15.37 5.18
CA TYR A 41 1.62 16.04 6.25
C TYR A 41 0.30 15.36 6.65
N LEU A 42 -0.25 14.45 5.85
CA LEU A 42 -1.51 13.75 6.13
C LEU A 42 -1.36 12.72 7.26
N GLY A 43 -0.18 12.11 7.40
CA GLY A 43 0.19 11.26 8.52
C GLY A 43 -0.64 9.98 8.66
N GLU A 44 -1.03 9.66 9.89
CA GLU A 44 -1.66 8.38 10.23
C GLU A 44 -3.17 8.33 9.90
N ALA A 45 -3.59 7.19 9.35
CA ALA A 45 -4.96 6.88 9.00
C ALA A 45 -5.35 5.45 9.40
N GLN A 46 -6.63 5.27 9.70
CA GLN A 46 -7.25 3.97 9.92
C GLN A 46 -7.92 3.47 8.64
N VAL A 47 -7.87 2.15 8.46
CA VAL A 47 -8.41 1.45 7.29
C VAL A 47 -9.40 0.38 7.73
N ASN A 48 -10.52 0.30 7.00
CA ASN A 48 -11.45 -0.82 7.07
C ASN A 48 -11.87 -1.19 5.64
N GLY A 49 -11.90 -2.47 5.33
CA GLY A 49 -12.20 -2.94 3.99
C GLY A 49 -12.55 -4.41 3.90
N GLU A 50 -12.67 -4.87 2.66
CA GLU A 50 -12.98 -6.24 2.30
C GLU A 50 -12.14 -6.71 1.12
N VAL A 51 -11.97 -8.03 1.06
CA VAL A 51 -11.38 -8.75 -0.07
C VAL A 51 -12.34 -9.84 -0.52
N ILE A 52 -12.65 -9.87 -1.81
CA ILE A 52 -13.51 -10.86 -2.44
C ILE A 52 -12.73 -11.45 -3.62
N GLY A 53 -12.35 -12.73 -3.49
CA GLY A 53 -11.44 -13.34 -4.45
C GLY A 53 -10.07 -12.66 -4.42
N ARG A 54 -9.79 -11.82 -5.41
CA ARG A 54 -8.58 -10.95 -5.51
C ARG A 54 -8.92 -9.46 -5.58
N THR A 55 -10.21 -9.10 -5.56
CA THR A 55 -10.64 -7.71 -5.56
C THR A 55 -10.58 -7.19 -4.13
N VAL A 56 -9.93 -6.05 -3.93
CA VAL A 56 -9.83 -5.35 -2.65
C VAL A 56 -10.60 -4.03 -2.71
N SER A 57 -11.31 -3.71 -1.64
CA SER A 57 -12.02 -2.44 -1.47
C SER A 57 -11.87 -1.98 -0.03
N PHE A 58 -11.45 -0.74 0.19
CA PHE A 58 -11.31 -0.22 1.56
C PHE A 58 -11.53 1.29 1.64
N THR A 59 -11.82 1.75 2.86
CA THR A 59 -11.92 3.16 3.18
C THR A 59 -10.81 3.55 4.16
N LYS A 60 -10.06 4.59 3.80
CA LYS A 60 -9.03 5.23 4.63
C LYS A 60 -9.59 6.48 5.28
N ARG A 61 -9.34 6.68 6.58
CA ARG A 61 -9.73 7.86 7.34
C ARG A 61 -8.56 8.37 8.18
N TYR A 62 -8.14 9.59 7.94
CA TYR A 62 -7.07 10.23 8.71
C TYR A 62 -7.52 10.50 10.15
N LEU A 63 -6.60 10.34 11.10
CA LEU A 63 -6.89 10.54 12.51
C LEU A 63 -6.98 12.03 12.89
N VAL A 64 -6.16 12.88 12.26
CA VAL A 64 -5.99 14.28 12.68
C VAL A 64 -6.20 15.28 11.55
N THR A 65 -5.78 14.96 10.34
CA THR A 65 -5.51 15.95 9.29
C THR A 65 -6.70 16.24 8.37
N SER A 66 -7.54 15.24 8.09
CA SER A 66 -8.71 15.41 7.23
C SER A 66 -9.86 14.52 7.70
N PRO A 67 -11.09 15.07 7.83
CA PRO A 67 -12.27 14.27 8.16
C PRO A 67 -12.82 13.50 6.95
N VAL A 68 -12.35 13.79 5.74
CA VAL A 68 -12.92 13.26 4.50
C VAL A 68 -12.37 11.86 4.23
N PRO A 69 -13.23 10.82 4.12
CA PRO A 69 -12.79 9.47 3.81
C PRO A 69 -12.30 9.37 2.36
N VAL A 70 -11.23 8.61 2.17
CA VAL A 70 -10.71 8.24 0.85
C VAL A 70 -11.09 6.79 0.57
N ARG A 71 -11.70 6.53 -0.58
CA ARG A 71 -12.10 5.17 -0.99
C ARG A 71 -11.04 4.61 -1.93
N TYR A 72 -10.68 3.36 -1.73
CA TYR A 72 -9.72 2.63 -2.54
C TYR A 72 -10.38 1.36 -3.07
N THR A 73 -10.11 1.05 -4.33
CA THR A 73 -10.45 -0.21 -4.98
C THR A 73 -9.25 -0.73 -5.73
N GLY A 74 -9.09 -2.04 -5.85
CA GLY A 74 -7.99 -2.62 -6.58
C GLY A 74 -8.05 -4.13 -6.73
N MET A 75 -6.94 -4.67 -7.23
CA MET A 75 -6.73 -6.10 -7.44
C MET A 75 -5.39 -6.52 -6.87
N VAL A 76 -5.38 -7.70 -6.23
CA VAL A 76 -4.19 -8.37 -5.72
C VAL A 76 -3.61 -9.28 -6.81
N SER A 77 -2.28 -9.32 -6.94
CA SER A 77 -1.57 -10.22 -7.82
C SER A 77 -1.80 -11.70 -7.45
N GLU A 78 -1.54 -12.61 -8.38
CA GLU A 78 -1.77 -14.06 -8.16
C GLU A 78 -0.85 -14.65 -7.10
N ASN A 79 0.37 -14.13 -7.00
CA ASN A 79 1.36 -14.47 -5.98
C ASN A 79 1.18 -13.64 -4.69
N GLU A 80 0.14 -12.81 -4.62
CA GLU A 80 -0.26 -12.04 -3.44
C GLU A 80 0.82 -11.10 -2.88
N ASP A 81 1.82 -10.73 -3.68
CA ASP A 81 2.95 -9.87 -3.28
C ASP A 81 2.75 -8.39 -3.66
N TYR A 82 1.72 -8.11 -4.45
CA TYR A 82 1.46 -6.82 -5.07
C TYR A 82 -0.04 -6.56 -5.17
N MET A 83 -0.42 -5.31 -5.05
CA MET A 83 -1.79 -4.85 -5.28
C MET A 83 -1.77 -3.49 -5.97
N GLN A 84 -2.77 -3.22 -6.80
CA GLN A 84 -2.93 -1.94 -7.47
C GLN A 84 -4.38 -1.62 -7.77
N GLY A 85 -4.67 -0.35 -7.98
CA GLY A 85 -5.98 0.09 -8.45
C GLY A 85 -6.14 1.60 -8.39
N GLU A 86 -7.33 2.03 -7.99
CA GLU A 86 -7.75 3.43 -7.98
C GLU A 86 -8.22 3.87 -6.60
N TRP A 87 -7.98 5.13 -6.28
CA TRP A 87 -8.54 5.82 -5.13
C TRP A 87 -9.42 6.98 -5.58
N ASN A 88 -10.39 7.37 -4.75
CA ASN A 88 -11.19 8.57 -4.96
C ASN A 88 -11.63 9.24 -3.66
N ILE A 89 -11.91 10.54 -3.79
CA ILE A 89 -12.58 11.37 -2.79
C ILE A 89 -13.76 12.06 -3.47
N GLY A 90 -14.96 11.50 -3.28
CA GLY A 90 -16.15 11.95 -4.00
C GLY A 90 -16.02 11.77 -5.50
N LEU A 91 -16.48 12.75 -6.28
CA LEU A 91 -16.45 12.71 -7.75
C LEU A 91 -15.30 13.54 -8.36
N GLN A 92 -14.56 14.27 -7.55
CA GLN A 92 -13.65 15.33 -8.02
C GLN A 92 -12.19 14.93 -7.97
N TYR A 93 -11.80 14.08 -7.02
CA TYR A 93 -10.42 13.65 -6.85
C TYR A 93 -10.34 12.16 -6.99
N SER A 94 -9.42 11.71 -7.82
CA SER A 94 -9.09 10.31 -7.99
C SER A 94 -7.66 10.16 -8.46
N GLY A 95 -7.17 8.94 -8.39
CA GLY A 95 -5.85 8.60 -8.92
C GLY A 95 -5.54 7.13 -8.77
N LEU A 96 -4.39 6.75 -9.29
CA LEU A 96 -3.89 5.38 -9.18
C LEU A 96 -3.21 5.15 -7.84
N TRP A 97 -3.14 3.90 -7.43
CA TRP A 97 -2.29 3.46 -6.32
C TRP A 97 -1.75 2.06 -6.56
N SER A 98 -0.65 1.75 -5.90
CA SER A 98 -0.11 0.41 -5.82
C SER A 98 0.61 0.18 -4.50
N ALA A 99 0.78 -1.09 -4.14
CA ALA A 99 1.53 -1.48 -2.97
C ALA A 99 2.13 -2.88 -3.10
N ARG A 100 3.30 -3.07 -2.50
CA ARG A 100 4.05 -4.33 -2.44
C ARG A 100 4.24 -4.78 -1.01
N ARG A 101 4.31 -6.09 -0.77
CA ARG A 101 4.59 -6.60 0.58
C ARG A 101 5.91 -6.08 1.11
N SER A 102 5.91 -5.70 2.39
CA SER A 102 7.07 -5.25 3.16
C SER A 102 7.39 -6.32 4.21
N GLY A 103 7.95 -7.44 3.78
CA GLY A 103 8.13 -8.60 4.67
C GLY A 103 9.38 -9.43 4.42
N GLU A 104 9.88 -9.47 3.18
CA GLU A 104 10.98 -10.40 2.85
C GLU A 104 12.14 -9.73 2.07
N ASN A 105 11.97 -8.49 1.61
CA ASN A 105 12.92 -7.88 0.69
C ASN A 105 13.95 -6.94 1.33
N LEU A 106 13.88 -6.58 2.62
CA LEU A 106 14.88 -5.65 3.15
C LEU A 106 16.28 -6.29 3.19
N ILE A 107 16.39 -7.51 3.69
CA ILE A 107 17.68 -8.24 3.73
C ILE A 107 18.11 -8.62 2.32
N VAL A 108 17.18 -9.07 1.47
CA VAL A 108 17.47 -9.46 0.08
C VAL A 108 17.88 -8.25 -0.77
N ASP A 109 17.21 -7.11 -0.64
CA ASP A 109 17.58 -5.85 -1.31
C ASP A 109 18.91 -5.31 -0.78
N LEU A 110 19.16 -5.39 0.53
CA LEU A 110 20.45 -5.00 1.11
C LEU A 110 21.57 -5.88 0.59
N GLN A 111 21.39 -7.20 0.56
CA GLN A 111 22.36 -8.15 0.00
C GLN A 111 22.62 -7.87 -1.48
N THR A 112 21.57 -7.71 -2.27
CA THR A 112 21.67 -7.40 -3.71
C THR A 112 22.41 -6.09 -3.96
N ARG A 113 22.13 -5.03 -3.18
CA ARG A 113 22.84 -3.74 -3.30
C ARG A 113 24.31 -3.84 -2.87
N LEU A 114 24.61 -4.62 -1.82
CA LEU A 114 25.99 -4.86 -1.37
C LEU A 114 26.80 -5.61 -2.43
N GLU A 115 26.23 -6.64 -3.05
CA GLU A 115 26.86 -7.42 -4.12
C GLU A 115 27.17 -6.59 -5.37
N GLN A 116 26.24 -5.72 -5.76
CA GLN A 116 26.43 -4.78 -6.86
C GLN A 116 27.57 -3.78 -6.57
N GLN A 117 27.63 -3.23 -5.36
CA GLN A 117 28.71 -2.32 -4.97
C GLN A 117 30.09 -2.99 -4.93
N THR A 118 30.19 -4.27 -4.52
CA THR A 118 31.46 -5.00 -4.56
C THR A 118 31.90 -5.33 -5.99
N SER A 119 30.96 -5.65 -6.89
CA SER A 119 31.27 -5.98 -8.28
C SER A 119 31.79 -4.75 -9.07
N LEU A 120 31.23 -3.57 -8.79
CA LEU A 120 31.67 -2.29 -9.37
C LEU A 120 33.03 -1.79 -8.87
N LYS A 121 33.51 -2.27 -7.72
CA LYS A 121 34.82 -1.90 -7.16
C LYS A 121 35.96 -2.83 -7.56
N MET A 122 35.66 -3.99 -8.16
CA MET A 122 36.65 -4.97 -8.60
C MET A 122 36.94 -4.92 -10.11
N THR A 123 36.52 -3.85 -10.79
CA THR A 123 36.87 -3.53 -12.19
C THR A 123 37.66 -2.22 -12.21
#